data_AF-A0A1V5B0V8-F1
#
_entry.id   AF-A0A1V5B0V8-F1
#
_cell.length_a   1.000
_cell.length_b   1.000
_cell.length_c   1.000
_cell.angle_alpha   90.00
_cell.angle_beta   90.00
_cell.angle_gamma   90.00
#
_symmetry.space_group_name_H-M   'P 1'
#
loop_
_entity.id
_entity.type
_entity.pdbx_description
1 polymer ?
#
loop_
_entity_poly.entity_id
_entity_poly.type
_entity_poly.pdbx_seq_one_letter_code
_entity_poly.pdbx_strand_id
1 'polypeptide(L)' 'MKAVIDRIEGDLAVVLLGERGEFKFNIRLSYLPEGSKEGDVLKISIERDLTATQETKQRVSSLMGKLKKKGQSGMVKD' A
#
# COMPACT_ATOMS: atom_id res chain seq x y z
N MET A 1 6.94 -15.08 -4.45
CA MET A 1 6.67 -15.23 -5.90
C MET A 1 7.72 -14.47 -6.71
N LYS A 2 7.96 -14.82 -7.97
CA LYS A 2 8.86 -14.07 -8.86
C LYS A 2 8.06 -13.16 -9.80
N ALA A 3 8.67 -12.03 -10.13
CA ALA A 3 8.13 -11.06 -11.06
C ALA A 3 9.26 -10.47 -11.92
N VAL A 4 8.93 -9.94 -13.09
CA VAL A 4 9.87 -9.24 -13.98
C VAL A 4 9.36 -7.81 -14.18
N ILE A 5 10.25 -6.84 -14.08
CA ILE A 5 9.96 -5.47 -14.55
C ILE A 5 9.96 -5.51 -16.08
N ASP A 6 8.80 -5.44 -16.71
CA ASP A 6 8.66 -5.47 -18.17
C ASP A 6 9.16 -4.16 -18.78
N ARG A 7 8.70 -3.03 -18.23
CA ARG A 7 9.04 -1.70 -18.69
C ARG A 7 8.80 -0.63 -17.62
N ILE A 8 9.41 0.54 -17.83
CA ILE A 8 9.27 1.72 -16.99
C ILE A 8 8.68 2.86 -17.82
N GLU A 9 7.54 3.36 -17.39
CA GLU A 9 6.80 4.47 -18.01
C GLU A 9 6.76 5.63 -17.03
N GLY A 10 7.71 6.56 -17.13
CA GLY A 10 7.81 7.69 -16.21
C GLY A 10 8.14 7.26 -14.78
N ASP A 11 7.23 7.50 -13.83
CA ASP A 11 7.38 7.12 -12.41
C ASP A 11 6.76 5.76 -12.07
N LEU A 12 6.21 5.05 -13.06
CA LEU A 12 5.58 3.75 -12.90
C LEU A 12 6.40 2.64 -13.57
N ALA A 13 6.52 1.51 -12.89
CA ALA A 13 6.97 0.25 -13.45
C ALA A 13 5.78 -0.64 -13.76
N VAL A 14 5.79 -1.24 -14.95
CA VAL A 14 4.92 -2.34 -15.31
C VAL A 14 5.60 -3.65 -14.93
N VAL A 15 4.97 -4.43 -14.07
CA VAL A 15 5.53 -5.66 -13.53
C VAL A 15 4.67 -6.86 -13.95
N LEU A 16 5.33 -7.87 -14.50
CA LEU A 16 4.75 -9.16 -14.85
C LEU A 16 5.05 -10.18 -13.75
N LEU A 17 4.02 -10.85 -13.27
CA LEU A 17 4.05 -11.69 -12.08
C LEU A 17 3.67 -13.12 -12.43
N GLY A 18 4.36 -14.09 -11.81
CA GLY A 18 4.20 -15.51 -12.12
C GLY A 18 5.17 -15.97 -13.21
N GLU A 19 5.33 -17.29 -13.35
CA GLU A 19 6.38 -17.89 -14.19
C GLU A 19 6.23 -17.57 -15.68
N ARG A 20 4.99 -17.31 -16.13
CA ARG A 20 4.67 -16.93 -17.52
C ARG A 20 4.19 -15.49 -17.66
N GLY A 21 4.31 -14.66 -16.60
CA GLY A 21 3.81 -13.29 -16.60
C GLY A 21 2.28 -13.19 -16.72
N GLU A 22 1.56 -14.14 -16.10
CA GLU A 22 0.10 -14.28 -16.20
C GLU A 22 -0.65 -13.10 -15.59
N PHE A 23 -0.02 -12.39 -14.64
CA PHE A 23 -0.59 -11.24 -13.97
C PHE A 23 0.28 -10.02 -14.20
N LYS A 24 -0.36 -8.89 -14.49
CA LYS A 24 0.30 -7.61 -14.71
C LYS A 24 -0.22 -6.58 -13.73
N PHE A 25 0.67 -5.81 -13.13
CA PHE A 25 0.30 -4.67 -12.29
C PHE A 25 1.29 -3.51 -12.47
N ASN A 26 0.84 -2.32 -12.09
CA ASN A 26 1.66 -1.11 -12.09
C ASN A 26 2.04 -0.76 -10.65
N ILE A 27 3.29 -0.37 -10.43
CA ILE A 27 3.80 0.08 -9.14
C ILE A 27 4.68 1.30 -9.33
N ARG A 28 4.65 2.27 -8.40
CA ARG A 28 5.58 3.40 -8.47
C ARG A 28 7.02 2.92 -8.28
N LEU A 29 7.95 3.49 -9.05
CA LEU A 29 9.37 3.24 -8.93
C LEU A 29 9.89 3.48 -7.50
N SER A 30 9.29 4.43 -6.79
CA SER A 30 9.63 4.73 -5.39
C SER A 30 9.36 3.58 -4.40
N TYR A 31 8.58 2.57 -4.80
CA TYR A 31 8.33 1.38 -3.99
C TYR A 31 9.20 0.19 -4.40
N LEU A 32 10.01 0.32 -5.46
CA LEU A 32 10.95 -0.70 -5.88
C LEU A 32 12.32 -0.50 -5.21
N PRO A 33 13.15 -1.55 -5.14
CA PRO A 33 14.54 -1.42 -4.72
C PRO A 33 15.28 -0.35 -5.54
N GLU A 34 16.19 0.37 -4.89
CA GLU A 34 17.00 1.39 -5.54
C GLU A 34 17.77 0.79 -6.72
N GLY A 35 17.78 1.52 -7.84
CA GLY A 35 18.48 1.10 -9.06
C GLY A 35 17.77 0.03 -9.89
N SER A 36 16.52 -0.34 -9.56
CA SER A 36 15.69 -1.24 -10.37
C SER A 36 15.53 -0.75 -11.82
N LYS A 37 15.62 -1.66 -12.79
CA LYS A 37 15.55 -1.40 -14.24
C LYS A 37 14.64 -2.39 -14.96
N GLU A 38 14.29 -2.05 -16.20
CA GLU A 38 13.62 -2.98 -17.12
C GLU A 38 14.42 -4.28 -17.26
N GLY A 39 13.72 -5.41 -17.22
CA GLY A 39 14.29 -6.76 -17.23
C GLY A 39 14.65 -7.33 -15.85
N ASP A 40 14.68 -6.53 -14.78
CA ASP A 40 15.03 -7.04 -13.45
C ASP A 40 13.99 -8.05 -12.93
N VAL A 41 14.49 -9.11 -12.30
CA VAL A 41 13.67 -10.13 -11.64
C VAL A 41 13.54 -9.80 -10.17
N LEU A 42 12.31 -9.55 -9.72
CA LEU A 42 11.98 -9.27 -8.34
C LEU A 42 11.45 -10.51 -7.62
N LYS A 43 11.84 -10.68 -6.36
CA LYS A 43 11.17 -11.57 -5.42
C LYS A 43 10.12 -10.77 -4.66
N ILE A 44 8.84 -11.10 -4.84
CA ILE A 44 7.72 -10.43 -4.19
C ILE A 44 7.15 -11.32 -3.08
N SER A 45 6.85 -10.73 -1.92
CA SER A 45 6.05 -11.35 -0.84
C SER A 45 4.90 -10.42 -0.48
N ILE A 46 3.70 -10.98 -0.31
CA ILE A 46 2.50 -10.27 0.13
C ILE A 46 1.88 -11.10 1.24
N GLU A 47 1.85 -10.55 2.44
CA GLU A 47 1.41 -11.25 3.64
C GLU A 47 0.42 -10.37 4.41
N ARG A 48 -0.60 -11.02 5.01
CA ARG A 48 -1.56 -10.31 5.84
C ARG A 48 -0.99 -10.09 7.23
N ASP A 49 -0.78 -8.84 7.60
CA ASP A 49 -0.45 -8.47 8.98
C ASP A 49 -1.74 -8.21 9.77
N LEU A 50 -2.18 -9.22 10.52
CA LEU A 50 -3.39 -9.14 11.34
C LEU A 50 -3.23 -8.16 12.51
N THR A 51 -2.03 -8.07 13.08
CA THR A 51 -1.74 -7.20 14.22
C THR A 51 -1.80 -5.74 13.80
N ALA A 52 -1.03 -5.35 12.78
CA ALA A 52 -1.05 -3.98 12.26
C ALA A 52 -2.44 -3.58 11.72
N THR A 53 -3.18 -4.55 11.14
CA THR A 53 -4.57 -4.32 10.73
C THR A 53 -5.46 -3.97 11.93
N GLN A 54 -5.31 -4.67 13.05
CA GLN A 54 -6.12 -4.43 14.25
C GLN A 54 -5.73 -3.11 14.93
N GLU A 55 -4.44 -2.80 15.01
CA GLU A 55 -3.95 -1.51 15.52
C GLU A 55 -4.49 -0.33 14.69
N THR A 56 -4.49 -0.48 13.37
CA THR A 56 -5.06 0.53 12.47
C THR A 56 -6.55 0.74 12.74
N LYS A 57 -7.33 -0.33 12.92
CA LYS A 57 -8.75 -0.25 13.28
C LYS A 57 -8.97 0.47 14.62
N GLN A 58 -8.16 0.16 15.62
CA GLN A 58 -8.24 0.81 16.94
C GLN A 58 -7.90 2.30 16.85
N ARG A 59 -6.87 2.67 16.08
CA ARG A 59 -6.48 4.07 15.86
C ARG A 59 -7.59 4.86 15.18
N VAL A 60 -8.19 4.31 14.13
CA VAL A 60 -9.31 4.94 13.41
C VAL A 60 -10.53 5.11 14.31
N SER A 61 -10.90 4.06 15.06
CA SER A 61 -12.00 4.13 16.03
C SER A 61 -11.77 5.21 17.09
N SER A 62 -10.55 5.30 17.60
CA SER A 62 -10.15 6.31 18.59
C SER A 62 -10.26 7.74 18.05
N LEU A 63 -9.82 7.98 16.81
CA LEU A 63 -9.95 9.28 16.15
C LEU A 63 -11.42 9.66 15.94
N MET A 64 -12.25 8.71 15.49
CA MET A 64 -13.69 8.93 15.34
C MET A 64 -14.37 9.26 16.67
N GLY A 65 -13.99 8.58 17.75
CA GLY A 65 -14.49 8.88 19.09
C GLY A 65 -14.15 10.31 19.55
N LYS A 66 -12.91 10.77 19.29
CA LYS A 66 -12.48 12.14 19.61
C LYS A 66 -13.27 13.19 18.81
N LEU A 67 -13.50 12.95 17.52
CA LEU A 67 -14.29 13.85 16.68
C LEU A 67 -15.73 14.00 17.17
N LYS A 68 -16.40 12.88 17.52
CA LYS A 68 -17.77 12.91 18.06
C LYS A 68 -17.87 13.69 19.38
N LYS A 69 -16.93 13.48 20.30
CA LYS A 69 -16.88 14.21 21.58
C LYS A 69 -16.67 15.71 21.38
N LYS A 70 -15.81 16.10 20.44
CA LYS A 70 -15.57 17.52 20.12
C LYS A 70 -16.79 18.19 19.48
N GLY A 71 -17.51 17.47 18.61
CA GLY A 71 -18.77 17.95 18.03
C GLY A 71 -19.89 18.15 19.07
N GLN A 72 -19.98 17.26 20.06
CA GLN A 72 -20.97 17.38 21.15
C GLN A 72 -20.63 18.49 22.15
N SER A 73 -19.34 18.74 22.40
CA SER A 73 -18.91 19.82 23.31
C SER A 73 -19.10 21.23 22.73
N GLY A 74 -19.40 21.36 21.44
CA GLY A 74 -19.69 22.63 20.76
C GLY A 74 -21.18 23.02 20.75
N MET A 75 -22.09 22.12 21.16
CA MET A 75 -23.54 22.39 21.25
C MET A 75 -23.98 22.80 22.67
N VAL A 76 -23.04 22.94 23.61
CA VAL A 76 -23.29 23.44 24.98
C VAL A 76 -22.50 24.73 25.17
N LYS A 77 -22.97 25.82 24.56
CA LYS A 77 -22.70 27.19 25.00
C LYS A 77 -23.93 28.04 24.67
N ASP A 78 -24.66 28.34 25.75
CA ASP A 78 -25.62 29.43 26.02
C ASP A 78 -26.56 29.93 24.92
#